data_AF-H9F110-F1
#
_entry.id   AF-H9F110-F1
#
_cell.length_a   1.000
_cell.length_b   1.000
_cell.length_c   1.000
_cell.angle_alpha   90.00
_cell.angle_beta   90.00
_cell.angle_gamma   90.00
#
_symmetry.space_group_name_H-M   'P 1'
#
loop_
_entity.id
_entity.type
_entity.pdbx_description
1 polymer ?
#
loop_
_entity_poly.entity_id
_entity_poly.type
_entity_poly.pdbx_seq_one_letter_code
_entity_poly.pdbx_strand_id
1 'polypeptide(L)'
;MDTFNTKSLALQAQKKLLSKMASKAVVAVLVDDTSSEVLDELYRATREFTRSRKEAQKMLKNLVKVALKLGLLLRGDQLGGEELALL
;
A
#
# COMPACT_ATOMS: atom_id res chain seq x y z
N MET A 1 0.12 39.96 12.53
CA MET A 1 0.87 39.85 11.26
C MET A 1 1.16 38.37 11.07
N ASP A 2 0.29 37.65 10.36
CA ASP A 2 0.52 36.23 10.11
C ASP A 2 1.74 36.08 9.21
N THR A 3 2.84 35.62 9.79
CA THR A 3 4.11 35.45 9.12
C THR A 3 3.95 34.33 8.10
N PHE A 4 3.75 34.69 6.83
CA PHE A 4 3.76 33.74 5.73
C PHE A 4 5.07 32.95 5.77
N ASN A 5 4.97 31.66 6.10
CA ASN A 5 6.11 30.78 6.29
C ASN A 5 6.24 29.86 5.08
N THR A 6 7.21 30.15 4.22
CA THR A 6 7.51 29.34 3.03
C THR A 6 7.80 27.87 3.35
N LYS A 7 8.28 27.54 4.56
CA LYS A 7 8.45 26.14 4.99
C LYS A 7 7.12 25.41 5.17
N SER A 8 6.07 26.06 5.67
CA SER A 8 4.77 25.42 5.85
C SER A 8 4.08 25.16 4.50
N LEU A 9 4.25 26.08 3.54
CA LEU A 9 3.76 25.91 2.17
C LEU A 9 4.50 24.78 1.43
N ALA A 10 5.84 24.72 1.56
CA ALA A 10 6.65 23.65 0.99
C ALA A 10 6.27 22.27 1.59
N LEU A 11 6.08 22.18 2.91
CA LEU A 11 5.61 20.97 3.57
C LEU A 11 4.20 20.54 3.12
N GLN A 12 3.30 21.49 2.90
CA GLN A 12 1.97 21.20 2.36
C GLN A 12 2.03 20.72 0.92
N ALA A 13 2.86 21.34 0.08
CA ALA A 13 3.08 20.90 -1.30
C ALA A 13 3.71 19.50 -1.36
N GLN A 14 4.71 19.23 -0.51
CA GLN A 14 5.35 17.93 -0.39
C GLN A 14 4.36 16.86 0.10
N LYS A 15 3.55 17.13 1.13
CA LYS A 15 2.48 16.21 1.57
C LYS A 15 1.45 15.93 0.48
N LYS A 16 1.09 16.95 -0.31
CA LYS A 16 0.11 16.83 -1.41
C LYS A 16 0.67 16.09 -2.63
N LEU A 17 1.99 16.14 -2.84
CA LEU A 17 2.69 15.34 -3.85
C LEU A 17 2.83 13.90 -3.40
N LEU A 18 3.26 13.64 -2.16
CA LEU A 18 3.36 12.30 -1.57
C LEU A 18 2.00 11.58 -1.56
N SER A 19 0.90 12.28 -1.26
CA SER A 19 -0.45 11.68 -1.31
C SER A 19 -0.91 11.35 -2.74
N LYS A 20 -0.38 12.04 -3.76
CA LYS A 20 -0.64 11.75 -5.18
C LYS A 20 0.29 10.67 -5.75
N MET A 21 1.55 10.60 -5.30
CA MET A 21 2.49 9.57 -5.73
C MET A 21 2.14 8.19 -5.17
N ALA A 22 1.57 8.14 -3.97
CA ALA A 22 1.13 6.89 -3.37
C ALA A 22 -0.09 6.23 -4.04
N SER A 23 -0.85 6.96 -4.87
CA SER A 23 -2.27 6.63 -5.12
C SER A 23 -2.63 6.10 -6.51
N LYS A 24 -1.73 6.07 -7.50
CA LYS A 24 -2.09 5.54 -8.84
C LYS A 24 -1.35 4.30 -9.26
N ALA A 25 -0.02 4.33 -9.25
CA ALA A 25 0.73 3.27 -9.91
C ALA A 25 0.98 2.05 -8.99
N VAL A 26 0.91 2.20 -7.66
CA VAL A 26 0.93 1.09 -6.69
C VAL A 26 -0.46 0.45 -6.56
N VAL A 27 -1.52 1.27 -6.67
CA VAL A 27 -2.90 0.79 -6.80
C VAL A 27 -3.08 0.02 -8.11
N ALA A 28 -2.53 0.49 -9.23
CA ALA A 28 -2.65 -0.18 -10.52
C ALA A 28 -2.07 -1.60 -10.58
N VAL A 29 -1.03 -1.91 -9.79
CA VAL A 29 -0.44 -3.27 -9.73
C VAL A 29 -1.31 -4.23 -8.91
N LEU A 30 -2.03 -3.74 -7.90
CA LEU A 30 -2.94 -4.57 -7.09
C LEU A 30 -4.38 -4.61 -7.61
N VAL A 31 -4.72 -3.71 -8.54
CA VAL A 31 -6.04 -3.60 -9.20
C VAL A 31 -5.98 -4.13 -10.63
N ASP A 32 -4.89 -4.81 -11.02
CA ASP A 32 -4.93 -5.66 -12.21
C ASP A 32 -5.92 -6.81 -12.01
N ASP A 33 -6.66 -7.15 -13.06
CA ASP A 33 -7.73 -8.15 -13.04
C ASP A 33 -7.20 -9.52 -12.59
N THR A 34 -5.98 -9.88 -12.99
CA THR A 34 -5.32 -11.15 -12.61
C THR A 34 -5.07 -11.20 -11.10
N SER A 35 -4.49 -10.14 -10.55
CA SER A 35 -4.19 -10.02 -9.13
C SER A 35 -5.46 -10.04 -8.27
N SER A 36 -6.55 -9.48 -8.79
CA SER A 36 -7.85 -9.46 -8.11
C SER A 36 -8.48 -10.85 -8.00
N GLU A 37 -8.43 -11.66 -9.07
CA GLU A 37 -8.91 -13.05 -9.05
C GLU A 37 -8.14 -13.91 -8.03
N VAL A 38 -6.81 -13.74 -7.95
CA VAL A 38 -5.98 -14.44 -6.97
C VAL A 38 -6.38 -14.08 -5.53
N LEU A 39 -6.61 -12.79 -5.26
CA LEU A 39 -7.03 -12.33 -3.93
C LEU A 39 -8.42 -12.88 -3.55
N ASP A 40 -9.32 -13.03 -4.52
CA ASP A 40 -10.64 -13.62 -4.30
C ASP A 40 -10.58 -15.11 -3.96
N GLU A 41 -9.73 -15.89 -4.65
CA GLU A 41 -9.52 -17.31 -4.32
C GLU A 41 -8.82 -17.49 -2.97
N LEU A 42 -7.84 -16.65 -2.63
CA LEU A 42 -7.23 -16.63 -1.30
C LEU A 42 -8.25 -16.34 -0.20
N TYR A 43 -9.18 -15.41 -0.45
CA TYR A 43 -10.27 -15.13 0.47
C TYR A 43 -11.21 -16.34 0.62
N ARG A 44 -11.60 -16.99 -0.47
CA ARG A 44 -12.47 -18.18 -0.46
C ARG A 44 -11.82 -19.31 0.34
N ALA A 45 -10.57 -19.64 0.05
CA ALA A 45 -9.81 -20.68 0.75
C ALA A 45 -9.67 -20.37 2.25
N THR A 46 -9.33 -19.12 2.60
CA THR A 46 -9.18 -18.72 4.00
C THR A 46 -10.50 -18.74 4.75
N ARG A 47 -11.60 -18.31 4.11
CA ARG A 47 -12.94 -18.35 4.71
C ARG A 47 -13.39 -19.79 4.96
N GLU A 48 -13.11 -20.69 4.03
CA GLU A 48 -13.44 -22.11 4.17
C GLU A 48 -12.66 -22.74 5.33
N PHE A 49 -11.36 -22.48 5.41
CA PHE A 49 -10.48 -22.99 6.46
C PHE A 49 -10.82 -22.43 7.85
N THR A 50 -10.95 -21.10 7.98
CA THR A 50 -11.22 -20.44 9.26
C THR A 50 -12.68 -20.55 9.70
N ARG A 51 -13.59 -20.88 8.78
CA ARG A 51 -15.05 -20.82 8.95
C ARG A 51 -15.54 -19.46 9.45
N SER A 52 -14.76 -18.40 9.23
CA SER A 52 -15.01 -17.06 9.75
C SER A 52 -14.79 -16.00 8.69
N ARG A 53 -15.91 -15.39 8.25
CA ARG A 53 -15.87 -14.26 7.31
C ARG A 53 -15.02 -13.11 7.85
N LYS A 54 -15.15 -12.80 9.15
CA LYS A 54 -14.44 -11.68 9.78
C LYS A 54 -12.93 -11.90 9.76
N GLU A 55 -12.47 -13.11 10.03
CA GLU A 55 -11.05 -13.44 10.01
C GLU A 55 -10.48 -13.46 8.60
N ALA A 56 -11.18 -14.09 7.64
CA ALA A 56 -10.77 -14.09 6.24
C ALA A 56 -10.66 -12.67 5.67
N GLN A 57 -11.63 -11.80 5.97
CA GLN A 57 -11.58 -10.38 5.57
C GLN A 57 -10.42 -9.63 6.24
N LYS A 58 -10.15 -9.91 7.52
CA LYS A 58 -9.03 -9.28 8.25
C LYS A 58 -7.69 -9.72 7.66
N MET A 59 -7.53 -10.99 7.35
CA MET A 59 -6.33 -11.56 6.72
C MET A 59 -6.07 -10.90 5.37
N LEU A 60 -7.07 -10.93 4.46
CA LEU A 60 -6.93 -10.36 3.13
C LEU A 60 -6.62 -8.85 3.18
N LYS A 61 -7.30 -8.11 4.06
CA LYS A 61 -7.02 -6.69 4.27
C LYS A 61 -5.58 -6.45 4.73
N ASN A 62 -5.05 -7.28 5.61
CA ASN A 62 -3.68 -7.14 6.09
C ASN A 62 -2.67 -7.49 4.99
N LEU A 63 -2.93 -8.53 4.19
CA LEU A 63 -2.12 -8.89 3.02
C LEU A 63 -2.01 -7.71 2.04
N VAL A 64 -3.15 -7.15 1.62
CA VAL A 64 -3.20 -5.99 0.72
C VAL A 64 -2.44 -4.79 1.30
N LYS A 65 -2.60 -4.52 2.60
CA LYS A 65 -1.86 -3.43 3.27
C LYS A 65 -0.35 -3.63 3.24
N VAL A 66 0.14 -4.85 3.47
CA VAL A 66 1.58 -5.16 3.44
C VAL A 66 2.10 -5.02 2.02
N ALA A 67 1.41 -5.60 1.03
CA ALA A 67 1.79 -5.50 -0.38
C ALA A 67 1.85 -4.04 -0.86
N LEU A 68 0.85 -3.22 -0.51
CA LEU A 68 0.84 -1.78 -0.83
C LEU A 68 2.03 -1.05 -0.19
N LYS A 69 2.31 -1.30 1.10
CA LYS A 69 3.42 -0.65 1.79
C LYS A 69 4.77 -1.02 1.18
N LEU A 70 5.00 -2.30 0.90
CA LEU A 70 6.23 -2.77 0.25
C LEU A 70 6.39 -2.13 -1.13
N GLY A 71 5.33 -2.10 -1.94
CA GLY A 71 5.35 -1.45 -3.25
C GLY A 71 5.65 0.05 -3.18
N LEU A 72 5.19 0.75 -2.13
CA LEU A 72 5.52 2.15 -1.90
C LEU A 72 6.98 2.35 -1.48
N LEU A 73 7.50 1.51 -0.59
CA LEU A 73 8.90 1.57 -0.13
C LEU A 73 9.87 1.33 -1.29
N LEU A 74 9.60 0.31 -2.11
CA LEU A 74 10.39 0.00 -3.31
C LEU A 74 10.43 1.14 -4.32
N ARG A 75 9.28 1.79 -4.57
CA ARG A 75 9.21 2.91 -5.53
C ARG A 75 9.73 4.22 -5.01
N GLY A 76 9.71 4.40 -3.70
CA GLY A 76 10.25 5.57 -3.03
C GLY A 76 11.75 5.49 -2.77
N ASP A 77 12.43 4.42 -3.22
CA ASP A 77 13.83 4.13 -2.92
C ASP A 77 14.12 4.23 -1.41
N GLN A 78 13.16 3.79 -0.60
CA GLN A 78 13.21 3.91 0.87
C GLN A 78 13.82 2.68 1.55
N LEU A 79 14.24 1.69 0.77
CA LEU A 79 14.88 0.46 1.26
C LEU A 79 16.38 0.53 1.02
N GLY A 80 17.16 0.22 2.05
CA GLY A 80 18.62 0.11 1.95
C GLY A 80 19.08 -1.13 1.19
N GLY A 81 20.38 -1.22 0.89
CA GLY A 81 20.95 -2.34 0.14
C GLY A 81 20.75 -3.71 0.81
N GLU A 82 20.82 -3.77 2.15
CA GLU A 82 20.54 -5.00 2.90
C GLU A 82 19.06 -5.39 2.85
N GLU A 83 18.15 -4.42 2.96
CA GLU A 83 16.70 -4.65 2.92
C GLU A 83 16.24 -5.08 1.53
N LEU A 84 16.85 -4.53 0.47
CA LEU A 84 16.62 -4.95 -0.91
C LEU A 84 17.17 -6.35 -1.19
N ALA A 85 18.27 -6.76 -0.56
CA ALA A 85 18.82 -8.10 -0.72
C ALA A 85 17.99 -9.19 -0.03
N LEU A 86 17.10 -8.80 0.90
CA LEU A 86 16.20 -9.70 1.63
C LEU A 86 14.81 -9.85 0.99
N LEU A 87 14.48 -9.01 0.00
CA LEU A 87 13.23 -9.08 -0.76
C LEU A 87 13.29 -10.14 -1.86
#